data_AF-A0AA44JVV7-F1
#
_entry.id   AF-A0AA44JVV7-F1
#
_cell.length_a   1.000
_cell.length_b   1.000
_cell.length_c   1.000
_cell.angle_alpha   90.00
_cell.angle_beta   90.00
_cell.angle_gamma   90.00
#
_symmetry.space_group_name_H-M   'P 1'
#
loop_
_entity.id
_entity.type
_entity.pdbx_description
1 polymer ?
#
loop_
_entity_poly.entity_id
_entity_poly.type
_entity_poly.pdbx_seq_one_letter_code
_entity_poly.pdbx_strand_id
1 'polypeptide(L)'
;MNKITNEAKQLLNRGLDAHLRIGVTGLSRAGKTAFITSFVDQLLHTSTHDNLPLLAASRDARLLGARRVPQKNLLTPRFNLDGSYESLRASPPQWPTPTRDVSEIRIAIKYKPNNRARKLLSRTATLYLDLVDYPGEWLLDLPMLEMDFTTWSQQQLKRLKQIDLSEVKAWIERAATLDLASEHDDKLINQVATEFTQLLLSLKSQGYQLIQPGRFVLPGELADAPVVLFFPYVTEEKVAKGSAVNLLVKRYKEYQSQVIKPFYRHYFSSFDRQILLVDVLTPLNQGEHAFCDMQVALTEIMKSFSYGKNGLMRRLFAPRTDKLLFAATKADHITPDQHVNLSLLLRHLVQPIWQHVSFESVAMECMPFASIQSTDMGYVEQKSGSTPVIHGTTLEGESVTLYPGEVPATLPKADFWQKQGFDFSSFRPKNYVEANPLPHLGMDKIMQFLFGDKLR
;
A
#
# COMPACT_ATOMS: atom_id res chain seq x y z
N MET A 1 -28.38 -28.36 -33.93
CA MET A 1 -27.43 -27.33 -34.43
C MET A 1 -27.25 -26.11 -33.52
N ASN A 2 -28.22 -25.69 -32.70
CA ASN A 2 -28.11 -24.47 -31.86
C ASN A 2 -27.26 -24.58 -30.57
N LYS A 3 -27.04 -25.79 -30.03
CA LYS A 3 -26.17 -25.98 -28.84
C LYS A 3 -24.68 -25.84 -29.16
N ILE A 4 -24.24 -26.46 -30.26
CA ILE A 4 -22.84 -26.47 -30.70
C ILE A 4 -22.37 -25.05 -31.08
N THR A 5 -23.24 -24.23 -31.70
CA THR A 5 -22.94 -22.82 -32.00
C THR A 5 -22.90 -21.94 -30.76
N ASN A 6 -23.68 -22.24 -29.71
CA ASN A 6 -23.63 -21.51 -28.45
C ASN A 6 -22.39 -21.87 -27.62
N GLU A 7 -21.97 -23.14 -27.59
CA GLU A 7 -20.73 -23.58 -26.95
C GLU A 7 -19.49 -23.02 -27.67
N ALA A 8 -19.47 -23.04 -29.00
CA ALA A 8 -18.41 -22.42 -29.79
C ALA A 8 -18.33 -20.90 -29.57
N LYS A 9 -19.47 -20.20 -29.50
CA LYS A 9 -19.52 -18.77 -29.15
C LYS A 9 -19.08 -18.50 -27.72
N GLN A 10 -19.41 -19.35 -26.76
CA GLN A 10 -18.94 -19.22 -25.37
C GLN A 10 -17.43 -19.45 -25.25
N LEU A 11 -16.87 -20.41 -26.00
CA LEU A 11 -15.42 -20.65 -26.06
C LEU A 11 -14.67 -19.49 -26.73
N LEU A 12 -15.20 -18.95 -27.83
CA LEU A 12 -14.69 -17.74 -28.47
C LEU A 12 -14.77 -16.53 -27.54
N ASN A 13 -15.89 -16.36 -26.83
CA ASN A 13 -16.04 -15.27 -25.85
C ASN A 13 -15.09 -15.41 -24.66
N ARG A 14 -14.83 -16.65 -24.19
CA ARG A 14 -13.80 -16.93 -23.18
C ARG A 14 -12.39 -16.60 -23.66
N GLY A 15 -12.11 -16.76 -24.95
CA GLY A 15 -10.85 -16.31 -25.56
C GLY A 15 -10.71 -14.79 -25.67
N LEU A 16 -11.81 -14.05 -25.55
CA LEU A 16 -11.86 -12.58 -25.55
C LEU A 16 -11.91 -11.98 -24.14
N ASP A 17 -12.12 -12.80 -23.10
CA ASP A 17 -12.15 -12.35 -21.72
C ASP A 17 -10.78 -11.80 -21.33
N ALA A 18 -10.78 -10.59 -20.78
CA ALA A 18 -9.56 -9.95 -20.33
C ALA A 18 -9.29 -10.35 -18.87
N HIS A 19 -8.02 -10.55 -18.55
CA HIS A 19 -7.55 -10.72 -17.17
C HIS A 19 -6.66 -9.56 -16.82
N LEU A 20 -6.81 -9.04 -15.60
CA LEU A 20 -5.98 -7.97 -15.07
C LEU A 20 -5.72 -8.22 -13.58
N ARG A 21 -4.46 -8.26 -13.18
CA ARG A 21 -4.05 -8.38 -11.79
C ARG A 21 -3.50 -7.05 -11.29
N ILE A 22 -4.11 -6.50 -10.24
CA ILE A 22 -3.70 -5.23 -9.62
C ILE A 22 -3.11 -5.53 -8.25
N GLY A 23 -1.84 -5.18 -8.06
CA GLY A 23 -1.21 -5.16 -6.75
C GLY A 23 -1.63 -3.91 -5.97
N VAL A 24 -2.21 -4.10 -4.79
CA VAL A 24 -2.59 -3.03 -3.86
C VAL A 24 -1.63 -3.06 -2.69
N THR A 25 -0.89 -1.97 -2.52
CA THR A 25 0.05 -1.84 -1.41
C THR A 25 0.06 -0.41 -0.90
N GLY A 26 0.82 -0.16 0.16
CA GLY A 26 0.86 1.12 0.84
C GLY A 26 1.66 1.03 2.12
N LEU A 27 2.17 2.19 2.54
CA LEU A 27 2.83 2.35 3.83
C LEU A 27 1.86 2.03 4.99
N SER A 28 2.41 1.96 6.20
CA SER A 28 1.63 1.63 7.39
C SER A 28 0.42 2.56 7.52
N ARG A 29 -0.76 1.98 7.77
CA ARG A 29 -2.04 2.71 7.92
C ARG A 29 -2.48 3.54 6.71
N ALA A 30 -1.94 3.29 5.52
CA ALA A 30 -2.34 4.00 4.30
C ALA A 30 -3.79 3.74 3.85
N GLY A 31 -4.49 2.75 4.42
CA GLY A 31 -5.91 2.49 4.15
C GLY A 31 -6.20 1.43 3.09
N LYS A 32 -5.33 0.43 2.92
CA LYS A 32 -5.48 -0.67 1.92
C LYS A 32 -6.81 -1.41 2.02
N THR A 33 -7.18 -1.86 3.23
CA THR A 33 -8.46 -2.56 3.43
C THR A 33 -9.64 -1.68 3.06
N ALA A 34 -9.65 -0.41 3.50
CA ALA A 34 -10.71 0.54 3.15
C ALA A 34 -10.78 0.81 1.64
N PHE A 35 -9.62 0.90 0.97
CA PHE A 35 -9.53 1.05 -0.48
C PHE A 35 -10.16 -0.13 -1.22
N ILE A 36 -9.75 -1.36 -0.92
CA ILE A 36 -10.28 -2.56 -1.60
C ILE A 36 -11.77 -2.71 -1.33
N THR A 37 -12.21 -2.49 -0.09
CA THR A 37 -13.62 -2.53 0.29
C THR A 37 -14.43 -1.55 -0.55
N SER A 38 -14.05 -0.26 -0.60
CA SER A 38 -14.76 0.73 -1.40
C SER A 38 -14.66 0.44 -2.91
N PHE A 39 -13.48 0.07 -3.41
CA PHE A 39 -13.28 -0.23 -4.82
C PHE A 39 -14.20 -1.36 -5.29
N VAL A 40 -14.30 -2.44 -4.51
CA VAL A 40 -15.21 -3.56 -4.81
C VAL A 40 -16.66 -3.11 -4.65
N ASP A 41 -16.99 -2.39 -3.59
CA ASP A 41 -18.32 -1.87 -3.32
C ASP A 41 -18.85 -1.00 -4.47
N GLN A 42 -18.05 -0.06 -4.95
CA GLN A 42 -18.37 0.78 -6.10
C GLN A 42 -18.73 -0.07 -7.32
N LEU A 43 -17.90 -1.09 -7.63
CA LEU A 43 -18.12 -1.97 -8.78
C LEU A 43 -19.42 -2.77 -8.66
N LEU A 44 -19.74 -3.28 -7.46
CA LEU A 44 -20.96 -4.05 -7.21
C LEU A 44 -22.24 -3.19 -7.36
N HIS A 45 -22.16 -1.88 -7.11
CA HIS A 45 -23.28 -0.95 -7.23
C HIS A 45 -23.45 -0.32 -8.63
N THR A 46 -22.52 -0.57 -9.57
CA THR A 46 -22.55 0.07 -10.91
C THR A 46 -23.76 -0.26 -11.78
N SER A 47 -24.51 -1.33 -11.47
CA SER A 47 -25.73 -1.66 -12.22
C SER A 47 -26.96 -0.89 -11.74
N THR A 48 -26.90 -0.30 -10.54
CA THR A 48 -28.05 0.36 -9.89
C THR A 48 -27.83 1.84 -9.65
N HIS A 49 -26.58 2.32 -9.68
CA HIS A 49 -26.22 3.70 -9.37
C HIS A 49 -25.24 4.26 -10.41
N ASP A 50 -25.35 5.57 -10.66
CA ASP A 50 -24.38 6.35 -11.45
C ASP A 50 -23.23 6.86 -10.56
N ASN A 51 -22.57 5.94 -9.86
CA ASN A 51 -21.56 6.25 -8.84
C ASN A 51 -20.16 6.51 -9.40
N LEU A 52 -19.89 6.23 -10.68
CA LEU A 52 -18.55 6.33 -11.27
C LEU A 52 -18.50 7.25 -12.52
N PRO A 53 -18.85 8.54 -12.42
CA PRO A 53 -19.00 9.42 -13.58
C PRO A 53 -17.71 9.68 -14.36
N LEU A 54 -16.53 9.55 -13.73
CA LEU A 54 -15.24 9.75 -14.41
C LEU A 54 -14.66 8.45 -14.98
N LEU A 55 -15.27 7.30 -14.71
CA LEU A 55 -14.97 6.06 -15.41
C LEU A 55 -15.70 6.07 -16.76
N ALA A 56 -14.95 6.19 -17.86
CA ALA A 56 -15.52 6.38 -19.20
C ALA A 56 -16.53 5.27 -19.56
N ALA A 57 -16.28 4.02 -19.18
CA ALA A 57 -17.23 2.93 -19.44
C ALA A 57 -18.54 3.03 -18.65
N SER A 58 -18.52 3.60 -17.45
CA SER A 58 -19.73 3.88 -16.67
C SER A 58 -20.48 5.06 -17.27
N ARG A 59 -19.78 6.17 -17.51
CA ARG A 59 -20.32 7.39 -18.13
C ARG A 59 -20.98 7.13 -19.48
N ASP A 60 -20.39 6.26 -20.31
CA ASP A 60 -20.93 5.91 -21.63
C ASP A 60 -22.05 4.83 -21.55
N ALA A 61 -22.54 4.48 -20.36
CA ALA A 61 -23.53 3.41 -20.11
C ALA A 61 -23.15 2.04 -20.73
N ARG A 62 -21.83 1.76 -20.74
CA ARG A 62 -21.26 0.50 -21.26
C ARG A 62 -21.00 -0.51 -20.17
N LEU A 63 -20.84 -0.09 -18.93
CA LEU A 63 -20.72 -0.97 -17.79
C LEU A 63 -22.08 -1.61 -17.49
N LEU A 64 -22.15 -2.94 -17.46
CA LEU A 64 -23.41 -3.67 -17.24
C LEU A 64 -23.58 -4.11 -15.78
N GLY A 65 -22.48 -4.21 -15.05
CA GLY A 65 -22.46 -4.64 -13.65
C GLY A 65 -21.22 -5.47 -13.34
N ALA A 66 -21.00 -5.71 -12.06
CA ALA A 66 -19.91 -6.53 -11.56
C ALA A 66 -20.41 -7.54 -10.52
N ARG A 67 -19.67 -8.64 -10.34
CA ARG A 67 -19.94 -9.61 -9.28
C ARG A 67 -18.65 -10.25 -8.78
N ARG A 68 -18.67 -10.66 -7.51
CA ARG A 68 -17.62 -11.51 -6.93
C ARG A 68 -17.62 -12.86 -7.62
N VAL A 69 -16.44 -13.39 -7.91
CA VAL A 69 -16.25 -14.75 -8.43
C VAL A 69 -15.12 -15.44 -7.66
N PRO A 70 -15.07 -16.79 -7.62
CA PRO A 70 -13.99 -17.49 -6.94
C PRO A 70 -12.61 -17.12 -7.48
N GLN A 71 -11.65 -16.91 -6.58
CA GLN A 71 -10.24 -16.66 -6.92
C GLN A 71 -9.59 -17.89 -7.55
N LYS A 72 -8.52 -17.68 -8.32
CA LYS A 72 -7.78 -18.78 -8.96
C LYS A 72 -6.78 -19.44 -8.02
N ASN A 73 -6.03 -18.63 -7.25
CA ASN A 73 -5.02 -19.16 -6.35
C ASN A 73 -5.67 -19.57 -5.03
N LEU A 74 -5.78 -20.87 -4.77
CA LEU A 74 -6.39 -21.39 -3.55
C LEU A 74 -5.45 -21.39 -2.34
N LEU A 75 -4.16 -21.10 -2.54
CA LEU A 75 -3.17 -20.99 -1.46
C LEU A 75 -3.11 -19.59 -0.84
N THR A 76 -3.63 -18.56 -1.52
CA THR A 76 -3.68 -17.20 -0.99
C THR A 76 -4.98 -17.02 -0.20
N PRO A 77 -4.96 -16.44 1.02
CA PRO A 77 -6.17 -16.09 1.73
C PRO A 77 -7.11 -15.19 0.90
N ARG A 78 -8.42 -15.38 1.06
CA ARG A 78 -9.42 -14.48 0.46
C ARG A 78 -9.48 -13.18 1.23
N PHE A 79 -9.61 -12.04 0.54
CA PHE A 79 -9.88 -10.75 1.19
C PHE A 79 -11.24 -10.78 1.93
N ASN A 80 -11.24 -10.40 3.20
CA ASN A 80 -12.42 -10.41 4.06
C ASN A 80 -13.32 -9.17 3.83
N LEU A 81 -13.96 -9.12 2.66
CA LEU A 81 -14.91 -8.06 2.32
C LEU A 81 -16.11 -8.06 3.26
N ASP A 82 -16.62 -9.23 3.59
CA ASP A 82 -17.84 -9.37 4.40
C ASP A 82 -17.61 -8.82 5.82
N GLY A 83 -16.48 -9.17 6.46
CA GLY A 83 -16.07 -8.57 7.75
C GLY A 83 -15.75 -7.08 7.68
N SER A 84 -15.32 -6.57 6.52
CA SER A 84 -15.13 -5.13 6.31
C SER A 84 -16.47 -4.39 6.33
N TYR A 85 -17.51 -4.95 5.68
CA TYR A 85 -18.84 -4.39 5.75
C TYR A 85 -19.45 -4.50 7.16
N GLU A 86 -19.20 -5.59 7.88
CA GLU A 86 -19.64 -5.74 9.27
C GLU A 86 -19.05 -4.65 10.18
N SER A 87 -17.75 -4.33 10.02
CA SER A 87 -17.10 -3.25 10.78
C SER A 87 -17.75 -1.89 10.50
N LEU A 88 -18.04 -1.60 9.23
CA LEU A 88 -18.68 -0.35 8.81
C LEU A 88 -20.16 -0.23 9.23
N ARG A 89 -20.82 -1.36 9.52
CA ARG A 89 -22.21 -1.42 10.02
C ARG A 89 -22.29 -1.52 11.54
N ALA A 90 -21.16 -1.64 12.24
CA ALA A 90 -21.13 -1.68 13.69
C ALA A 90 -21.73 -0.39 14.29
N SER A 91 -22.11 -0.44 15.56
CA SER A 91 -22.58 0.72 16.31
C SER A 91 -21.72 0.91 17.55
N PRO A 92 -20.80 1.90 17.58
CA PRO A 92 -20.49 2.86 16.51
C PRO A 92 -19.78 2.21 15.32
N PRO A 93 -19.83 2.82 14.11
CA PRO A 93 -19.19 2.28 12.92
C PRO A 93 -17.66 2.33 13.05
N GLN A 94 -16.98 1.29 12.58
CA GLN A 94 -15.54 1.10 12.73
C GLN A 94 -14.85 0.88 11.39
N TRP A 95 -13.61 1.35 11.29
CA TRP A 95 -12.77 1.09 10.12
C TRP A 95 -12.47 -0.41 10.02
N PRO A 96 -12.46 -0.98 8.80
CA PRO A 96 -12.10 -2.38 8.59
C PRO A 96 -10.71 -2.73 9.14
N THR A 97 -10.57 -3.95 9.64
CA THR A 97 -9.31 -4.43 10.21
C THR A 97 -8.20 -4.49 9.14
N PRO A 98 -7.00 -3.96 9.44
CA PRO A 98 -5.86 -4.08 8.52
C PRO A 98 -5.47 -5.54 8.29
N THR A 99 -5.15 -5.87 7.04
CA THR A 99 -4.61 -7.17 6.66
C THR A 99 -3.20 -7.38 7.24
N ARG A 100 -2.92 -8.63 7.67
CA ARG A 100 -1.63 -9.04 8.25
C ARG A 100 -0.75 -9.82 7.28
N ASP A 101 -1.33 -10.26 6.17
CA ASP A 101 -0.71 -11.11 5.14
C ASP A 101 -1.32 -10.76 3.77
N VAL A 102 -0.83 -11.38 2.71
CA VAL A 102 -1.37 -11.28 1.36
C VAL A 102 -2.81 -11.78 1.34
N SER A 103 -3.69 -11.05 0.65
CA SER A 103 -5.03 -11.54 0.37
C SER A 103 -5.50 -11.16 -1.02
N GLU A 104 -6.40 -11.95 -1.60
CA GLU A 104 -6.89 -11.77 -2.97
C GLU A 104 -8.42 -11.70 -3.02
N ILE A 105 -8.95 -10.86 -3.91
CA ILE A 105 -10.35 -10.90 -4.31
C ILE A 105 -10.47 -10.75 -5.82
N ARG A 106 -11.37 -11.55 -6.41
CA ARG A 106 -11.64 -11.54 -7.84
C ARG A 106 -13.03 -11.03 -8.15
N ILE A 107 -13.10 -10.06 -9.07
CA ILE A 107 -14.33 -9.46 -9.57
C ILE A 107 -14.46 -9.72 -11.07
N ALA A 108 -15.64 -10.14 -11.50
CA ALA A 108 -16.00 -10.21 -12.91
C ALA A 108 -16.82 -8.97 -13.28
N ILE A 109 -16.27 -8.13 -14.17
CA ILE A 109 -16.89 -6.89 -14.64
C ILE A 109 -17.42 -7.13 -16.05
N LYS A 110 -18.74 -7.04 -16.22
CA LYS A 110 -19.38 -7.22 -17.53
C LYS A 110 -19.60 -5.87 -18.20
N TYR A 111 -19.23 -5.75 -19.47
CA TYR A 111 -19.35 -4.48 -20.19
C TYR A 111 -19.67 -4.67 -21.68
N LYS A 112 -20.12 -3.59 -22.33
CA LYS A 112 -20.27 -3.46 -23.78
C LYS A 112 -18.95 -2.94 -24.38
N PRO A 113 -18.25 -3.73 -25.23
CA PRO A 113 -17.06 -3.26 -25.92
C PRO A 113 -17.39 -2.07 -26.81
N ASN A 114 -16.47 -1.12 -26.94
CA ASN A 114 -16.60 0.01 -27.87
C ASN A 114 -15.98 -0.29 -29.25
N ASN A 115 -14.93 -1.12 -29.31
CA ASN A 115 -14.25 -1.51 -30.55
C ASN A 115 -15.21 -2.21 -31.54
N ARG A 116 -15.33 -1.68 -32.77
CA ARG A 116 -16.19 -2.19 -33.85
C ARG A 116 -15.94 -3.67 -34.14
N ALA A 117 -14.68 -4.12 -34.14
CA ALA A 117 -14.32 -5.52 -34.39
C ALA A 117 -14.82 -6.46 -33.27
N ARG A 118 -14.71 -6.04 -32.00
CA ARG A 118 -15.22 -6.82 -30.86
C ARG A 118 -16.75 -6.83 -30.80
N LYS A 119 -17.40 -5.71 -31.15
CA LYS A 119 -18.87 -5.61 -31.23
C LYS A 119 -19.47 -6.60 -32.24
N LEU A 120 -18.76 -6.88 -33.34
CA LEU A 120 -19.17 -7.87 -34.36
C LEU A 120 -19.13 -9.31 -33.83
N LEU A 121 -18.21 -9.62 -32.91
CA LEU A 121 -18.04 -10.96 -32.34
C LEU A 121 -18.97 -11.21 -31.15
N SER A 122 -19.09 -10.24 -30.23
CA SER A 122 -19.96 -10.34 -29.06
C SER A 122 -20.50 -8.98 -28.64
N ARG A 123 -21.78 -8.98 -28.21
CA ARG A 123 -22.44 -7.79 -27.65
C ARG A 123 -21.91 -7.41 -26.27
N THR A 124 -21.27 -8.35 -25.56
CA THR A 124 -20.76 -8.14 -24.20
C THR A 124 -19.44 -8.89 -23.98
N ALA A 125 -18.55 -8.34 -23.17
CA ALA A 125 -17.31 -8.99 -22.73
C ALA A 125 -17.19 -8.96 -21.20
N THR A 126 -16.33 -9.81 -20.64
CA THR A 126 -16.02 -9.83 -19.21
C THR A 126 -14.54 -9.47 -19.00
N LEU A 127 -14.29 -8.55 -18.08
CA LEU A 127 -12.98 -8.31 -17.50
C LEU A 127 -12.93 -9.00 -16.13
N TYR A 128 -12.02 -9.96 -15.97
CA TYR A 128 -11.71 -10.55 -14.68
C TYR A 128 -10.59 -9.76 -14.02
N LEU A 129 -10.94 -9.11 -12.93
CA LEU A 129 -10.06 -8.27 -12.15
C LEU A 129 -9.67 -8.98 -10.86
N ASP A 130 -8.37 -9.20 -10.67
CA ASP A 130 -7.78 -9.76 -9.46
C ASP A 130 -7.13 -8.61 -8.66
N LEU A 131 -7.67 -8.29 -7.48
CA LEU A 131 -7.09 -7.34 -6.54
C LEU A 131 -6.30 -8.13 -5.50
N VAL A 132 -4.99 -7.85 -5.39
CA VAL A 132 -4.10 -8.53 -4.44
C VAL A 132 -3.60 -7.51 -3.42
N ASP A 133 -4.08 -7.60 -2.19
CA ASP A 133 -3.60 -6.82 -1.05
C ASP A 133 -2.31 -7.43 -0.52
N TYR A 134 -1.29 -6.62 -0.27
CA TYR A 134 -0.10 -7.07 0.46
C TYR A 134 0.57 -5.92 1.23
N PRO A 135 1.26 -6.21 2.35
CA PRO A 135 1.94 -5.19 3.14
C PRO A 135 3.03 -4.42 2.37
N GLY A 136 3.08 -3.10 2.50
CA GLY A 136 4.12 -2.28 1.85
C GLY A 136 5.49 -2.43 2.48
N GLU A 137 5.53 -2.75 3.77
CA GLU A 137 6.74 -3.05 4.53
C GLU A 137 7.54 -4.19 3.90
N TRP A 138 6.86 -5.11 3.22
CA TRP A 138 7.51 -6.22 2.54
C TRP A 138 8.31 -5.81 1.30
N LEU A 139 8.00 -4.64 0.70
CA LEU A 139 8.78 -4.07 -0.39
C LEU A 139 10.08 -3.45 0.11
N LEU A 140 10.11 -2.99 1.37
CA LEU A 140 11.32 -2.44 1.98
C LEU A 140 12.43 -3.48 2.11
N ASP A 141 12.10 -4.77 2.07
CA ASP A 141 13.09 -5.85 2.13
C ASP A 141 13.74 -6.15 0.77
N LEU A 142 13.16 -5.68 -0.35
CA LEU A 142 13.69 -6.02 -1.67
C LEU A 142 15.15 -5.58 -1.90
N PRO A 143 15.59 -4.39 -1.46
CA PRO A 143 17.01 -4.01 -1.49
C PRO A 143 17.93 -4.98 -0.74
N MET A 144 17.43 -5.72 0.25
CA MET A 144 18.24 -6.72 0.97
C MET A 144 18.77 -7.80 0.03
N LEU A 145 18.10 -8.11 -1.09
CA LEU A 145 18.56 -9.12 -2.04
C LEU A 145 19.91 -8.80 -2.71
N GLU A 146 20.32 -7.54 -2.68
CA GLU A 146 21.57 -7.04 -3.26
C GLU A 146 22.64 -6.75 -2.19
N MET A 147 22.32 -6.99 -0.93
CA MET A 147 23.19 -6.73 0.20
C MET A 147 23.63 -8.05 0.84
N ASP A 148 24.87 -8.09 1.31
CA ASP A 148 25.25 -9.08 2.31
C ASP A 148 24.84 -8.62 3.71
N PHE A 149 24.91 -9.54 4.67
CA PHE A 149 24.51 -9.29 6.05
C PHE A 149 25.28 -8.11 6.68
N THR A 150 26.57 -7.96 6.36
CA THR A 150 27.41 -6.89 6.89
C THR A 150 26.97 -5.52 6.37
N THR A 151 26.79 -5.39 5.05
CA THR A 151 26.33 -4.17 4.39
C THR A 151 24.96 -3.76 4.92
N TRP A 152 24.04 -4.72 5.02
CA TRP A 152 22.73 -4.49 5.60
C TRP A 152 22.83 -4.01 7.06
N SER A 153 23.63 -4.69 7.88
CA SER A 153 23.79 -4.34 9.30
C SER A 153 24.36 -2.94 9.50
N GLN A 154 25.37 -2.56 8.71
CA GLN A 154 25.95 -1.21 8.74
C GLN A 154 24.91 -0.14 8.40
N GLN A 155 24.07 -0.37 7.38
CA GLN A 155 23.00 0.56 7.01
C GLN A 155 21.95 0.70 8.11
N GLN A 156 21.49 -0.41 8.70
CA GLN A 156 20.52 -0.38 9.79
C GLN A 156 21.08 0.35 11.02
N LEU A 157 22.30 0.01 11.46
CA LEU A 157 22.91 0.64 12.63
C LEU A 157 23.19 2.14 12.39
N LYS A 158 23.64 2.52 11.19
CA LYS A 158 23.83 3.94 10.83
C LYS A 158 22.52 4.71 10.96
N ARG A 159 21.41 4.14 10.49
CA ARG A 159 20.10 4.76 10.59
C ARG A 159 19.59 4.82 12.02
N LEU A 160 19.66 3.73 12.79
CA LEU A 160 19.22 3.72 14.18
C LEU A 160 19.96 4.77 15.03
N LYS A 161 21.26 5.00 14.77
CA LYS A 161 22.03 6.08 15.42
C LYS A 161 21.53 7.50 15.13
N GLN A 162 20.73 7.70 14.09
CA GLN A 162 20.11 9.00 13.78
C GLN A 162 18.78 9.22 14.50
N ILE A 163 18.23 8.17 15.14
CA ILE A 163 16.96 8.22 15.85
C ILE A 163 17.22 8.54 17.32
N ASP A 164 16.76 9.70 17.77
CA ASP A 164 16.96 10.18 19.14
C ASP A 164 15.88 9.67 20.10
N LEU A 165 15.82 8.35 20.27
CA LEU A 165 14.91 7.69 21.22
C LEU A 165 15.71 6.86 22.22
N SER A 166 15.30 6.89 23.49
CA SER A 166 15.99 6.19 24.58
C SER A 166 16.05 4.67 24.36
N GLU A 167 14.95 4.07 23.91
CA GLU A 167 14.86 2.65 23.56
C GLU A 167 15.80 2.24 22.41
N VAL A 168 16.02 3.12 21.43
CA VAL A 168 16.96 2.87 20.33
C VAL A 168 18.40 2.88 20.84
N LYS A 169 18.75 3.88 21.66
CA LYS A 169 20.07 3.97 22.28
C LYS A 169 20.37 2.75 23.16
N ALA A 170 19.41 2.38 24.02
CA ALA A 170 19.52 1.21 24.88
C ALA A 170 19.72 -0.09 24.08
N TRP A 171 18.99 -0.26 22.97
CA TRP A 171 19.16 -1.42 22.10
C TRP A 171 20.52 -1.45 21.40
N ILE A 172 21.01 -0.31 20.89
CA ILE A 172 22.34 -0.20 20.26
C ILE A 172 23.45 -0.53 21.26
N GLU A 173 23.38 0.03 22.47
CA GLU A 173 24.35 -0.25 23.55
C GLU A 173 24.35 -1.72 23.92
N ARG A 174 23.17 -2.32 24.05
CA ARG A 174 23.04 -3.76 24.30
C ARG A 174 23.61 -4.60 23.17
N ALA A 175 23.35 -4.25 21.92
CA ALA A 175 23.88 -4.98 20.77
C ALA A 175 25.43 -4.90 20.69
N ALA A 176 26.01 -3.78 21.12
CA ALA A 176 27.45 -3.55 21.11
C ALA A 176 28.22 -4.34 22.19
N THR A 177 27.57 -4.73 23.29
CA THR A 177 28.20 -5.52 24.37
C THR A 177 28.15 -7.03 24.15
N LEU A 178 27.48 -7.49 23.09
CA LEU A 178 27.37 -8.91 22.77
C LEU A 178 28.69 -9.44 22.19
N ASP A 179 29.32 -10.37 22.90
CA ASP A 179 30.34 -11.25 22.33
C ASP A 179 29.66 -12.38 21.55
N LEU A 180 29.54 -12.19 20.24
CA LEU A 180 28.97 -13.17 19.32
C LEU A 180 30.06 -13.94 18.54
N ALA A 181 31.33 -13.75 18.88
CA ALA A 181 32.45 -14.45 18.25
C ALA A 181 32.60 -15.88 18.78
N SER A 182 32.12 -16.14 20.00
CA SER A 182 32.15 -17.43 20.68
C SER A 182 31.00 -18.39 20.25
N GLU A 183 31.03 -19.60 20.81
CA GLU A 183 30.11 -20.69 20.49
C GLU A 183 28.66 -20.37 20.89
N HIS A 184 27.69 -20.80 20.07
CA HIS A 184 26.32 -20.28 20.08
C HIS A 184 25.55 -20.44 21.42
N ASP A 185 25.09 -19.32 21.97
CA ASP A 185 23.92 -19.27 22.85
C ASP A 185 22.67 -18.89 22.04
N ASP A 186 21.99 -19.91 21.51
CA ASP A 186 20.75 -19.74 20.73
C ASP A 186 19.67 -18.98 21.52
N LYS A 187 19.64 -19.10 22.85
CA LYS A 187 18.65 -18.43 23.70
C LYS A 187 18.91 -16.93 23.73
N LEU A 188 20.17 -16.52 23.91
CA LEU A 188 20.56 -15.11 23.88
C LEU A 188 20.26 -14.48 22.51
N ILE A 189 20.60 -15.16 21.42
CA ILE A 189 20.37 -14.66 20.06
C ILE A 189 18.87 -14.46 19.80
N ASN A 190 18.05 -15.45 20.16
CA ASN A 190 16.60 -15.36 19.97
C ASN A 190 15.99 -14.25 20.84
N GLN A 191 16.50 -14.05 22.06
CA GLN A 191 16.07 -12.96 22.92
C GLN A 191 16.38 -11.58 22.29
N VAL A 192 17.61 -11.35 21.84
CA VAL A 192 18.00 -10.06 21.24
C VAL A 192 17.27 -9.81 19.92
N ALA A 193 17.01 -10.85 19.12
CA ALA A 193 16.19 -10.72 17.91
C ALA A 193 14.74 -10.34 18.21
N THR A 194 14.19 -10.87 19.30
CA THR A 194 12.84 -10.51 19.77
C THR A 194 12.79 -9.06 20.23
N GLU A 195 13.80 -8.61 20.97
CA GLU A 195 13.93 -7.21 21.40
C GLU A 195 14.10 -6.24 20.22
N PHE A 196 14.86 -6.64 19.19
CA PHE A 196 14.95 -5.86 17.95
C PHE A 196 13.59 -5.77 17.25
N THR A 197 12.83 -6.86 17.20
CA THR A 197 11.46 -6.85 16.65
C THR A 197 10.54 -5.92 17.45
N GLN A 198 10.65 -5.90 18.78
CA GLN A 198 9.90 -4.97 19.63
C GLN A 198 10.31 -3.51 19.40
N LEU A 199 11.60 -3.25 19.19
CA LEU A 199 12.08 -1.91 18.82
C LEU A 199 11.45 -1.45 17.50
N LEU A 200 11.42 -2.32 16.47
CA LEU A 200 10.79 -1.99 15.19
C LEU A 200 9.28 -1.72 15.33
N LEU A 201 8.58 -2.47 16.19
CA LEU A 201 7.17 -2.21 16.52
C LEU A 201 6.98 -0.87 17.24
N SER A 202 7.87 -0.51 18.16
CA SER A 202 7.84 0.78 18.86
C SER A 202 8.08 1.95 17.91
N LEU A 203 9.10 1.87 17.06
CA LEU A 203 9.38 2.86 16.01
C LEU A 203 8.15 3.05 15.10
N LYS A 204 7.53 1.95 14.66
CA LYS A 204 6.31 1.99 13.85
C LYS A 204 5.15 2.68 14.58
N SER A 205 5.02 2.48 15.89
CA SER A 205 3.98 3.14 16.70
C SER A 205 4.21 4.65 16.85
N GLN A 206 5.47 5.09 16.80
CA GLN A 206 5.90 6.49 16.90
C GLN A 206 5.90 7.23 15.56
N GLY A 207 5.51 6.59 14.46
CA GLY A 207 5.35 7.25 13.15
C GLY A 207 6.44 6.95 12.12
N TYR A 208 7.49 6.21 12.50
CA TYR A 208 8.51 5.75 11.54
C TYR A 208 7.89 4.76 10.55
N GLN A 209 8.21 4.94 9.26
CA GLN A 209 7.67 4.19 8.12
C GLN A 209 8.68 3.23 7.51
N LEU A 210 9.97 3.54 7.56
CA LEU A 210 11.01 2.65 7.07
C LEU A 210 11.23 1.55 8.14
N ILE A 211 10.55 0.42 8.01
CA ILE A 211 10.68 -0.70 8.93
C ILE A 211 11.27 -1.90 8.18
N GLN A 212 12.48 -2.29 8.55
CA GLN A 212 13.22 -3.38 7.90
C GLN A 212 13.92 -4.25 8.97
N PRO A 213 13.75 -5.59 8.95
CA PRO A 213 13.02 -6.36 7.95
C PRO A 213 11.49 -6.27 8.13
N GLY A 214 10.75 -6.09 7.04
CA GLY A 214 9.31 -5.85 7.05
C GLY A 214 8.48 -7.00 7.61
N ARG A 215 8.92 -8.26 7.44
CA ARG A 215 8.22 -9.43 8.00
C ARG A 215 8.40 -9.56 9.51
N PHE A 216 9.27 -8.78 10.16
CA PHE A 216 9.38 -8.85 11.61
C PHE A 216 8.15 -8.25 12.29
N VAL A 217 7.65 -7.14 11.74
CA VAL A 217 6.45 -6.46 12.26
C VAL A 217 5.15 -7.02 11.67
N LEU A 218 5.22 -7.72 10.55
CA LEU A 218 4.10 -8.37 9.87
C LEU A 218 4.53 -9.77 9.38
N PRO A 219 4.67 -10.75 10.31
CA PRO A 219 5.26 -12.04 10.00
C PRO A 219 4.34 -13.00 9.24
N GLY A 220 3.03 -12.76 9.25
CA GLY A 220 2.06 -13.71 8.67
C GLY A 220 2.24 -15.09 9.31
N GLU A 221 2.41 -16.11 8.47
CA GLU A 221 2.68 -17.50 8.90
C GLU A 221 4.09 -17.72 9.49
N LEU A 222 5.01 -16.75 9.38
CA LEU A 222 6.38 -16.85 9.88
C LEU A 222 6.53 -16.44 11.36
N ALA A 223 5.42 -16.24 12.07
CA ALA A 223 5.47 -15.97 13.50
C ALA A 223 6.25 -17.09 14.21
N ASP A 224 7.20 -16.72 15.06
CA ASP A 224 8.09 -17.63 15.80
C ASP A 224 9.04 -18.49 14.94
N ALA A 225 9.08 -18.29 13.61
CA ALA A 225 9.99 -19.02 12.74
C ALA A 225 11.44 -18.55 12.95
N PRO A 226 12.44 -19.45 12.97
CA PRO A 226 13.85 -19.05 13.15
C PRO A 226 14.37 -18.07 12.09
N VAL A 227 13.74 -18.04 10.91
CA VAL A 227 14.09 -17.14 9.80
C VAL A 227 13.83 -15.67 10.12
N VAL A 228 12.97 -15.35 11.09
CA VAL A 228 12.72 -13.98 11.56
C VAL A 228 13.49 -13.63 12.84
N LEU A 229 14.38 -14.50 13.30
CA LEU A 229 15.15 -14.30 14.53
C LEU A 229 16.60 -13.86 14.24
N PHE A 230 16.79 -12.71 13.60
CA PHE A 230 18.12 -12.11 13.43
C PHE A 230 18.06 -10.60 13.66
N PHE A 231 19.20 -9.94 13.79
CA PHE A 231 19.29 -8.51 14.04
C PHE A 231 20.58 -7.95 13.44
N PRO A 232 20.68 -6.63 13.20
CA PRO A 232 21.88 -6.06 12.60
C PRO A 232 23.06 -6.13 13.57
N TYR A 233 24.18 -6.68 13.10
CA TYR A 233 25.41 -6.82 13.86
C TYR A 233 26.62 -6.68 12.94
N VAL A 234 27.65 -5.97 13.42
CA VAL A 234 28.89 -5.75 12.68
C VAL A 234 30.05 -6.24 13.53
N THR A 235 30.92 -7.06 12.94
CA THR A 235 32.18 -7.50 13.54
C THR A 235 33.32 -7.22 12.57
N GLU A 236 34.46 -6.81 13.11
CA GLU A 236 35.71 -6.65 12.37
C GLU A 236 36.47 -7.98 12.25
N GLU A 237 36.11 -8.97 13.07
CA GLU A 237 36.74 -10.29 13.09
C GLU A 237 36.18 -11.20 11.99
N LYS A 238 36.99 -12.17 11.58
CA LYS A 238 36.55 -13.18 10.62
C LYS A 238 35.51 -14.09 11.26
N VAL A 239 34.32 -14.14 10.68
CA VAL A 239 33.21 -14.98 11.15
C VAL A 239 33.64 -16.46 11.22
N ALA A 240 33.76 -16.99 12.44
CA ALA A 240 34.09 -18.38 12.66
C ALA A 240 32.93 -19.32 12.26
N LYS A 241 33.27 -20.52 11.79
CA LYS A 241 32.24 -21.55 11.59
C LYS A 241 31.69 -21.96 12.95
N GLY A 242 30.38 -21.91 13.12
CA GLY A 242 29.76 -22.26 14.39
C GLY A 242 29.72 -21.14 15.44
N SER A 243 29.95 -19.88 15.06
CA SER A 243 29.72 -18.73 15.96
C SER A 243 28.31 -18.17 15.84
N ALA A 244 27.87 -17.42 16.85
CA ALA A 244 26.59 -16.72 16.83
C ALA A 244 26.43 -15.79 15.61
N VAL A 245 27.50 -15.12 15.17
CA VAL A 245 27.46 -14.30 13.94
C VAL A 245 27.18 -15.15 12.70
N ASN A 246 27.73 -16.37 12.61
CA ASN A 246 27.45 -17.27 11.49
C ASN A 246 25.96 -17.67 11.46
N LEU A 247 25.34 -17.90 12.62
CA LEU A 247 23.90 -18.16 12.69
C LEU A 247 23.08 -16.97 12.18
N LEU A 248 23.41 -15.74 12.56
CA LEU A 248 22.76 -14.53 12.06
C LEU A 248 22.88 -14.41 10.53
N VAL A 249 24.08 -14.62 9.99
CA VAL A 249 24.34 -14.62 8.54
C VAL A 249 23.52 -15.71 7.83
N LYS A 250 23.41 -16.90 8.43
CA LYS A 250 22.60 -18.01 7.89
C LYS A 250 21.12 -17.65 7.87
N ARG A 251 20.58 -17.14 8.98
CA ARG A 251 19.16 -16.72 9.08
C ARG A 251 18.83 -15.60 8.09
N TYR A 252 19.73 -14.62 7.93
CA TYR A 252 19.61 -13.55 6.92
C TYR A 252 19.55 -14.10 5.49
N LYS A 253 20.45 -15.03 5.13
CA LYS A 253 20.45 -15.66 3.80
C LYS A 253 19.18 -16.48 3.56
N GLU A 254 18.71 -17.21 4.58
CA GLU A 254 17.46 -17.96 4.50
C GLU A 254 16.25 -17.02 4.34
N TYR A 255 16.26 -15.87 5.02
CA TYR A 255 15.24 -14.84 4.86
C TYR A 255 15.22 -14.31 3.42
N GLN A 256 16.38 -14.03 2.83
CA GLN A 256 16.46 -13.65 1.42
C GLN A 256 15.90 -14.75 0.49
N SER A 257 16.26 -16.03 0.71
CA SER A 257 15.91 -17.13 -0.21
C SER A 257 14.49 -17.65 -0.06
N GLN A 258 13.95 -17.72 1.16
CA GLN A 258 12.66 -18.34 1.46
C GLN A 258 11.53 -17.34 1.72
N VAL A 259 11.86 -16.09 2.06
CA VAL A 259 10.84 -15.07 2.38
C VAL A 259 10.76 -14.04 1.26
N ILE A 260 11.87 -13.36 0.97
CA ILE A 260 11.86 -12.24 0.01
C ILE A 260 11.70 -12.76 -1.44
N LYS A 261 12.55 -13.71 -1.87
CA LYS A 261 12.50 -14.23 -3.26
C LYS A 261 11.15 -14.87 -3.60
N PRO A 262 10.54 -15.73 -2.77
CA PRO A 262 9.26 -16.36 -3.12
C PRO A 262 8.13 -15.34 -3.19
N PHE A 263 8.06 -14.37 -2.29
CA PHE A 263 7.08 -13.29 -2.37
C PHE A 263 7.16 -12.57 -3.72
N TYR A 264 8.36 -12.19 -4.13
CA TYR A 264 8.55 -11.47 -5.39
C TYR A 264 8.11 -12.33 -6.60
N ARG A 265 8.54 -13.59 -6.65
CA ARG A 265 8.22 -14.48 -7.79
C ARG A 265 6.73 -14.77 -7.89
N HIS A 266 6.08 -15.12 -6.79
CA HIS A 266 4.69 -15.58 -6.81
C HIS A 266 3.68 -14.44 -6.94
N TYR A 267 3.99 -13.26 -6.39
CA TYR A 267 3.06 -12.13 -6.34
C TYR A 267 3.57 -10.97 -7.18
N PHE A 268 4.67 -10.34 -6.78
CA PHE A 268 5.11 -9.06 -7.35
C PHE A 268 5.32 -9.09 -8.86
N SER A 269 5.99 -10.13 -9.38
CA SER A 269 6.25 -10.27 -10.83
C SER A 269 5.00 -10.50 -11.68
N SER A 270 3.87 -10.84 -11.05
CA SER A 270 2.62 -11.19 -11.73
C SER A 270 1.64 -10.03 -11.90
N PHE A 271 1.91 -8.87 -11.29
CA PHE A 271 1.02 -7.72 -11.34
C PHE A 271 1.10 -7.02 -12.71
N ASP A 272 -0.06 -6.75 -13.30
CA ASP A 272 -0.19 -5.99 -14.55
C ASP A 272 -0.31 -4.48 -14.26
N ARG A 273 -0.83 -4.13 -13.08
CA ARG A 273 -1.05 -2.76 -12.60
C ARG A 273 -0.73 -2.71 -11.12
N GLN A 274 -0.41 -1.53 -10.62
CA GLN A 274 -0.12 -1.38 -9.21
C GLN A 274 -0.58 -0.03 -8.68
N ILE A 275 -1.04 -0.04 -7.43
CA ILE A 275 -1.38 1.15 -6.68
C ILE A 275 -0.61 1.15 -5.35
N LEU A 276 0.12 2.23 -5.10
CA LEU A 276 0.77 2.52 -3.84
C LEU A 276 -0.04 3.61 -3.12
N LEU A 277 -0.74 3.21 -2.06
CA LEU A 277 -1.46 4.10 -1.17
C LEU A 277 -0.47 4.81 -0.24
N VAL A 278 -0.56 6.13 -0.16
CA VAL A 278 0.33 6.97 0.65
C VAL A 278 -0.51 7.89 1.53
N ASP A 279 -0.42 7.71 2.86
CA ASP A 279 -0.97 8.67 3.81
C ASP A 279 0.10 9.73 4.10
N VAL A 280 -0.08 10.92 3.51
CA VAL A 280 0.84 12.06 3.67
C VAL A 280 0.44 12.94 4.86
N LEU A 281 -0.84 12.92 5.24
CA LEU A 281 -1.38 13.81 6.27
C LEU A 281 -0.92 13.40 7.67
N THR A 282 -0.91 12.10 7.96
CA THR A 282 -0.49 11.61 9.29
C THR A 282 0.98 11.97 9.60
N PRO A 283 1.96 11.73 8.69
CA PRO A 283 3.34 12.14 8.95
C PRO A 283 3.53 13.65 9.03
N LEU A 284 2.75 14.44 8.29
CA LEU A 284 2.76 15.91 8.44
C LEU A 284 2.33 16.35 9.85
N ASN A 285 1.30 15.70 10.42
CA ASN A 285 0.87 15.96 11.80
C ASN A 285 1.89 15.51 12.85
N GLN A 286 2.60 14.41 12.60
CA GLN A 286 3.57 13.85 13.56
C GLN A 286 4.88 14.64 13.61
N GLY A 287 5.15 15.46 12.61
CA GLY A 287 6.30 16.37 12.56
C GLY A 287 7.40 15.93 11.59
N GLU A 288 8.50 16.69 11.59
CA GLU A 288 9.56 16.57 10.59
C GLU A 288 10.17 15.17 10.51
N HIS A 289 10.41 14.53 11.66
CA HIS A 289 11.03 13.20 11.71
C HIS A 289 10.19 12.14 10.99
N ALA A 290 8.87 12.09 11.24
CA ALA A 290 7.97 11.11 10.64
C ALA A 290 7.81 11.37 9.14
N PHE A 291 7.71 12.63 8.73
CA PHE A 291 7.65 13.01 7.33
C PHE A 291 8.93 12.63 6.58
N CYS A 292 10.11 12.99 7.10
CA CYS A 292 11.41 12.63 6.53
C CYS A 292 11.59 11.11 6.40
N ASP A 293 11.24 10.34 7.45
CA ASP A 293 11.33 8.89 7.40
C ASP A 293 10.37 8.26 6.37
N MET A 294 9.17 8.83 6.20
CA MET A 294 8.27 8.46 5.08
C MET A 294 8.93 8.71 3.71
N GLN A 295 9.63 9.84 3.51
CA GLN A 295 10.30 10.12 2.24
C GLN A 295 11.35 9.06 1.92
N VAL A 296 12.15 8.68 2.93
CA VAL A 296 13.16 7.62 2.78
C VAL A 296 12.48 6.28 2.51
N ALA A 297 11.43 5.93 3.23
CA ALA A 297 10.67 4.69 3.01
C ALA A 297 10.10 4.61 1.59
N LEU A 298 9.47 5.68 1.09
CA LEU A 298 8.99 5.77 -0.28
C LEU A 298 10.13 5.61 -1.28
N THR A 299 11.28 6.24 -1.02
CA THR A 299 12.47 6.14 -1.87
C THR A 299 12.96 4.69 -1.97
N GLU A 300 13.02 3.95 -0.86
CA GLU A 300 13.41 2.53 -0.85
C GLU A 300 12.38 1.63 -1.55
N ILE A 301 11.09 1.86 -1.33
CA ILE A 301 10.02 1.15 -2.06
C ILE A 301 10.17 1.41 -3.57
N MET A 302 10.47 2.65 -3.96
CA MET A 302 10.57 3.05 -5.35
C MET A 302 11.74 2.39 -6.09
N LYS A 303 12.86 2.12 -5.41
CA LYS A 303 13.94 1.30 -5.98
C LYS A 303 13.46 -0.09 -6.40
N SER A 304 12.39 -0.58 -5.76
CA SER A 304 11.80 -1.87 -6.09
C SER A 304 11.01 -1.90 -7.40
N PHE A 305 10.71 -0.72 -7.96
CA PHE A 305 10.03 -0.58 -9.26
C PHE A 305 10.99 -0.25 -10.39
N SER A 306 12.19 0.25 -10.09
CA SER A 306 13.18 0.67 -11.07
C SER A 306 14.19 -0.43 -11.42
N TYR A 307 13.81 -1.71 -11.37
CA TYR A 307 14.76 -2.82 -11.58
C TYR A 307 15.20 -2.89 -13.05
N GLY A 308 16.22 -2.09 -13.38
CA GLY A 308 16.66 -1.75 -14.73
C GLY A 308 18.18 -1.79 -14.96
N LYS A 309 18.54 -2.44 -16.06
CA LYS A 309 19.83 -2.54 -16.79
C LYS A 309 21.01 -3.36 -16.21
N ASN A 310 21.41 -3.30 -14.93
CA ASN A 310 22.74 -3.84 -14.54
C ASN A 310 22.79 -4.97 -13.47
N GLY A 311 21.67 -5.56 -13.05
CA GLY A 311 21.68 -6.65 -12.06
C GLY A 311 21.48 -8.06 -12.66
N LEU A 312 22.26 -9.04 -12.20
CA LEU A 312 22.05 -10.49 -12.43
C LEU A 312 20.61 -10.96 -12.14
N MET A 313 19.88 -10.20 -11.33
CA MET A 313 18.50 -10.43 -10.92
C MET A 313 17.47 -10.15 -12.03
N ARG A 314 17.78 -9.34 -13.06
CA ARG A 314 16.82 -8.98 -14.14
C ARG A 314 16.21 -10.18 -14.85
N ARG A 315 16.96 -11.30 -14.99
CA ARG A 315 16.52 -12.48 -15.76
C ARG A 315 15.45 -13.32 -15.04
N LEU A 316 15.31 -13.17 -13.72
CA LEU A 316 14.34 -13.91 -12.90
C LEU A 316 13.16 -13.04 -12.44
N PHE A 317 13.23 -11.72 -12.67
CA PHE A 317 12.49 -10.73 -11.89
C PHE A 317 12.08 -9.47 -12.70
N ALA A 318 11.72 -9.57 -13.98
CA ALA A 318 11.23 -8.40 -14.73
C ALA A 318 9.77 -8.09 -14.33
N PRO A 319 9.45 -6.90 -13.78
CA PRO A 319 8.08 -6.55 -13.45
C PRO A 319 7.22 -6.44 -14.73
N ARG A 320 5.99 -6.97 -14.66
CA ARG A 320 5.02 -6.91 -15.77
C ARG A 320 4.15 -5.65 -15.76
N THR A 321 4.27 -4.85 -14.70
CA THR A 321 3.50 -3.63 -14.46
C THR A 321 3.77 -2.59 -15.53
N ASP A 322 2.75 -2.19 -16.28
CA ASP A 322 2.83 -1.08 -17.26
C ASP A 322 2.21 0.23 -16.72
N LYS A 323 1.51 0.19 -15.57
CA LYS A 323 0.93 1.35 -14.89
C LYS A 323 1.13 1.27 -13.37
N LEU A 324 1.66 2.35 -12.81
CA LEU A 324 1.91 2.51 -11.38
C LEU A 324 1.24 3.80 -10.89
N LEU A 325 0.31 3.67 -9.95
CA LEU A 325 -0.44 4.78 -9.38
C LEU A 325 0.03 5.09 -7.97
N PHE A 326 0.40 6.33 -7.70
CA PHE A 326 0.58 6.84 -6.34
C PHE A 326 -0.69 7.56 -5.92
N ALA A 327 -1.33 7.07 -4.87
CA ALA A 327 -2.62 7.59 -4.46
C ALA A 327 -2.53 8.14 -3.03
N ALA A 328 -2.61 9.48 -2.90
CA ALA A 328 -2.65 10.13 -1.59
C ALA A 328 -4.01 9.88 -0.95
N THR A 329 -4.03 9.17 0.17
CA THR A 329 -5.28 8.75 0.82
C THR A 329 -5.82 9.82 1.76
N LYS A 330 -7.07 9.62 2.23
CA LYS A 330 -7.74 10.49 3.20
C LYS A 330 -7.90 11.93 2.72
N ALA A 331 -8.09 12.14 1.41
CA ALA A 331 -8.31 13.48 0.87
C ALA A 331 -9.58 14.16 1.40
N ASP A 332 -10.50 13.41 2.01
CA ASP A 332 -11.67 13.93 2.71
C ASP A 332 -11.31 14.58 4.07
N HIS A 333 -10.12 14.35 4.61
CA HIS A 333 -9.64 15.00 5.85
C HIS A 333 -9.07 16.41 5.61
N ILE A 334 -9.14 16.90 4.37
CA ILE A 334 -8.75 18.25 3.97
C ILE A 334 -9.83 18.86 3.09
N THR A 335 -9.85 20.19 3.00
CA THR A 335 -10.80 20.90 2.15
C THR A 335 -10.42 20.76 0.67
N PRO A 336 -11.39 20.81 -0.28
CA PRO A 336 -11.13 20.54 -1.70
C PRO A 336 -10.07 21.44 -2.36
N ASP A 337 -9.93 22.68 -1.89
CA ASP A 337 -8.90 23.62 -2.34
C ASP A 337 -7.47 23.11 -2.06
N GLN A 338 -7.31 22.24 -1.05
CA GLN A 338 -6.01 21.65 -0.69
C GLN A 338 -5.68 20.37 -1.47
N HIS A 339 -6.62 19.81 -2.25
CA HIS A 339 -6.38 18.56 -3.00
C HIS A 339 -5.27 18.72 -4.04
N VAL A 340 -5.18 19.89 -4.68
CA VAL A 340 -4.10 20.19 -5.63
C VAL A 340 -2.75 20.20 -4.92
N ASN A 341 -2.66 20.82 -3.75
CA ASN A 341 -1.44 20.87 -2.95
C ASN A 341 -1.00 19.48 -2.51
N LEU A 342 -1.94 18.63 -2.05
CA LEU A 342 -1.65 17.24 -1.69
C LEU A 342 -1.11 16.44 -2.88
N SER A 343 -1.67 16.65 -4.08
CA SER A 343 -1.17 16.01 -5.31
C SER A 343 0.25 16.46 -5.66
N LEU A 344 0.53 17.77 -5.58
CA LEU A 344 1.85 18.34 -5.85
C LEU A 344 2.90 17.86 -4.85
N LEU A 345 2.55 17.83 -3.57
CA LEU A 345 3.41 17.31 -2.52
C LEU A 345 3.79 15.85 -2.77
N LEU A 346 2.79 15.00 -3.03
CA LEU A 346 3.03 13.59 -3.35
C LEU A 346 3.92 13.46 -4.58
N ARG A 347 3.69 14.26 -5.62
CA ARG A 347 4.54 14.27 -6.82
C ARG A 347 5.98 14.65 -6.50
N HIS A 348 6.22 15.64 -5.65
CA HIS A 348 7.56 15.99 -5.20
C HIS A 348 8.24 14.88 -4.40
N LEU A 349 7.49 14.15 -3.57
CA LEU A 349 8.01 13.00 -2.81
C LEU A 349 8.54 11.89 -3.73
N VAL A 350 7.86 11.63 -4.84
CA VAL A 350 8.22 10.54 -5.77
C VAL A 350 9.10 11.01 -6.94
N GLN A 351 9.30 12.32 -7.10
CA GLN A 351 10.03 12.92 -8.22
C GLN A 351 11.44 12.36 -8.43
N PRO A 352 12.28 12.13 -7.39
CA PRO A 352 13.65 11.68 -7.59
C PRO A 352 13.77 10.35 -8.36
N ILE A 353 12.77 9.46 -8.23
CA ILE A 353 12.79 8.14 -8.87
C ILE A 353 11.84 8.07 -10.08
N TRP A 354 10.92 9.03 -10.20
CA TRP A 354 10.01 9.13 -11.34
C TRP A 354 10.74 9.18 -12.69
N GLN A 355 11.87 9.90 -12.77
CA GLN A 355 12.65 10.00 -14.00
C GLN A 355 13.28 8.66 -14.40
N HIS A 356 13.66 7.83 -13.44
CA HIS A 356 14.25 6.52 -13.69
C HIS A 356 13.19 5.48 -14.11
N VAL A 357 12.02 5.47 -13.46
CA VAL A 357 10.95 4.48 -13.73
C VAL A 357 10.20 4.81 -15.02
N SER A 358 9.96 6.09 -15.33
CA SER A 358 9.27 6.48 -16.58
C SER A 358 10.05 6.09 -17.84
N PHE A 359 11.38 6.00 -17.74
CA PHE A 359 12.24 5.52 -18.83
C PHE A 359 11.94 4.05 -19.22
N GLU A 360 11.33 3.27 -18.32
CA GLU A 360 10.98 1.86 -18.55
C GLU A 360 9.58 1.66 -19.17
N SER A 361 8.96 2.73 -19.70
CA SER A 361 7.61 2.72 -20.31
C SER A 361 6.46 2.40 -19.33
N VAL A 362 6.68 2.57 -18.03
CA VAL A 362 5.63 2.49 -17.01
C VAL A 362 4.91 3.84 -16.93
N ALA A 363 3.61 3.86 -17.23
CA ALA A 363 2.80 5.07 -17.04
C ALA A 363 2.58 5.30 -15.55
N MET A 364 2.92 6.50 -15.08
CA MET A 364 2.79 6.88 -13.67
C MET A 364 1.86 8.06 -13.50
N GLU A 365 1.07 8.05 -12.42
CA GLU A 365 0.19 9.14 -12.04
C GLU A 365 0.17 9.32 -10.52
N CYS A 366 -0.02 10.56 -10.07
CA CYS A 366 -0.24 10.92 -8.67
C CYS A 366 -1.64 11.54 -8.56
N MET A 367 -2.47 11.06 -7.65
CA MET A 367 -3.76 11.69 -7.38
C MET A 367 -4.18 11.57 -5.92
N PRO A 368 -4.82 12.61 -5.36
CA PRO A 368 -5.48 12.54 -4.06
C PRO A 368 -6.83 11.84 -4.20
N PHE A 369 -7.20 11.07 -3.19
CA PHE A 369 -8.50 10.42 -3.14
C PHE A 369 -8.92 10.05 -1.70
N ALA A 370 -10.20 9.74 -1.53
CA ALA A 370 -10.74 9.16 -0.30
C ALA A 370 -11.44 7.85 -0.65
N SER A 371 -10.96 6.74 -0.07
CA SER A 371 -11.55 5.41 -0.27
C SER A 371 -13.00 5.40 0.18
N ILE A 372 -13.24 5.79 1.43
CA ILE A 372 -14.55 5.91 2.05
C ILE A 372 -14.58 7.30 2.67
N GLN A 373 -15.44 8.17 2.15
CA GLN A 373 -15.55 9.54 2.63
C GLN A 373 -16.23 9.55 4.01
N SER A 374 -15.50 10.06 4.99
CA SER A 374 -15.88 10.13 6.40
C SER A 374 -16.33 11.52 6.86
N THR A 375 -16.04 12.54 6.06
CA THR A 375 -16.33 13.94 6.38
C THR A 375 -17.32 14.57 5.38
N ASP A 376 -17.89 15.69 5.76
CA ASP A 376 -18.68 16.59 4.91
C ASP A 376 -17.95 17.93 4.77
N MET A 377 -18.05 18.54 3.60
CA MET A 377 -17.46 19.85 3.32
C MET A 377 -18.46 20.97 3.60
N GLY A 378 -17.98 22.08 4.13
CA GLY A 378 -18.79 23.25 4.41
C GLY A 378 -17.99 24.54 4.37
N TYR A 379 -18.66 25.63 4.68
CA TYR A 379 -18.07 26.95 4.81
C TYR A 379 -18.57 27.61 6.08
N VAL A 380 -17.68 28.30 6.79
CA VAL A 380 -18.04 29.14 7.93
C VAL A 380 -17.84 30.59 7.53
N GLU A 381 -18.88 31.39 7.62
CA GLU A 381 -18.80 32.82 7.40
C GLU A 381 -18.13 33.52 8.60
N GLN A 382 -17.10 34.30 8.31
CA GLN A 382 -16.43 35.17 9.27
C GLN A 382 -16.43 36.60 8.72
N LYS A 383 -16.22 37.59 9.60
CA LYS A 383 -16.17 39.01 9.19
C LYS A 383 -15.09 39.30 8.12
N SER A 384 -14.06 38.46 8.05
CA SER A 384 -12.93 38.54 7.12
C SER A 384 -13.13 37.74 5.81
N GLY A 385 -14.21 36.96 5.69
CA GLY A 385 -14.48 36.12 4.52
C GLY A 385 -15.08 34.76 4.88
N SER A 386 -15.28 33.93 3.86
CA SER A 386 -15.77 32.55 4.02
C SER A 386 -14.59 31.59 4.12
N THR A 387 -14.50 30.84 5.22
CA THR A 387 -13.43 29.86 5.45
C THR A 387 -13.94 28.45 5.14
N PRO A 388 -13.27 27.67 4.27
CA PRO A 388 -13.65 26.30 4.01
C PRO A 388 -13.39 25.45 5.26
N VAL A 389 -14.32 24.55 5.59
CA VAL A 389 -14.21 23.65 6.74
C VAL A 389 -14.62 22.23 6.36
N ILE A 390 -14.21 21.27 7.18
CA ILE A 390 -14.74 19.92 7.14
C ILE A 390 -15.50 19.63 8.44
N HIS A 391 -16.53 18.80 8.34
CA HIS A 391 -17.33 18.31 9.44
C HIS A 391 -17.24 16.79 9.50
N GLY A 392 -17.11 16.22 10.69
CA GLY A 392 -17.09 14.77 10.87
C GLY A 392 -17.15 14.36 12.32
N THR A 393 -17.13 13.06 12.57
CA THR A 393 -17.11 12.49 13.93
C THR A 393 -15.70 12.00 14.26
N THR A 394 -15.10 12.48 15.34
CA THR A 394 -13.77 12.07 15.80
C THR A 394 -13.72 10.60 16.21
N LEU A 395 -12.51 10.06 16.39
CA LEU A 395 -12.32 8.70 16.89
C LEU A 395 -12.90 8.47 18.28
N GLU A 396 -13.08 9.52 19.08
CA GLU A 396 -13.68 9.54 20.41
C GLU A 396 -15.22 9.55 20.32
N GLY A 397 -15.77 10.04 19.21
CA GLY A 397 -17.21 10.07 18.95
C GLY A 397 -17.83 11.45 18.99
N GLU A 398 -17.02 12.50 19.02
CA GLU A 398 -17.48 13.88 19.06
C GLU A 398 -17.68 14.40 17.64
N SER A 399 -18.78 15.12 17.40
CA SER A 399 -18.99 15.81 16.13
C SER A 399 -18.23 17.14 16.13
N VAL A 400 -17.30 17.29 15.20
CA VAL A 400 -16.42 18.46 15.11
C VAL A 400 -16.52 19.10 13.73
N THR A 401 -16.40 20.42 13.70
CA THR A 401 -16.23 21.22 12.48
C THR A 401 -14.94 22.00 12.61
N LEU A 402 -13.99 21.79 11.71
CA LEU A 402 -12.67 22.40 11.80
C LEU A 402 -12.12 22.79 10.43
N TYR A 403 -11.20 23.75 10.44
CA TYR A 403 -10.33 24.05 9.30
C TYR A 403 -9.03 23.26 9.48
N PRO A 404 -8.73 22.27 8.62
CA PRO A 404 -7.56 21.39 8.80
C PRO A 404 -6.21 22.09 8.63
N GLY A 405 -6.18 23.29 8.05
CA GLY A 405 -4.97 24.00 7.67
C GLY A 405 -4.54 23.76 6.23
N GLU A 406 -3.44 24.40 5.84
CA GLU A 406 -2.91 24.34 4.47
C GLU A 406 -1.96 23.16 4.30
N VAL A 407 -2.17 22.38 3.24
CA VAL A 407 -1.23 21.34 2.83
C VAL A 407 -0.10 22.00 2.05
N PRO A 408 1.18 21.76 2.39
CA PRO A 408 2.29 22.36 1.64
C PRO A 408 2.35 21.76 0.24
N ALA A 409 2.40 22.59 -0.80
CA ALA A 409 2.48 22.11 -2.19
C ALA A 409 3.86 21.55 -2.57
N THR A 410 4.90 21.85 -1.79
CA THR A 410 6.27 21.40 -1.99
C THR A 410 6.80 20.76 -0.72
N LEU A 411 7.99 20.13 -0.79
CA LEU A 411 8.65 19.60 0.40
C LEU A 411 8.80 20.69 1.47
N PRO A 412 8.30 20.47 2.70
CA PRO A 412 8.48 21.38 3.81
C PRO A 412 9.95 21.72 4.08
N LYS A 413 10.23 22.99 4.42
CA LYS A 413 11.53 23.43 4.95
C LYS A 413 11.46 23.52 6.47
N ALA A 414 12.61 23.66 7.14
CA ALA A 414 12.69 23.80 8.60
C ALA A 414 11.68 24.82 9.19
N ASP A 415 11.52 25.99 8.56
CA ASP A 415 10.59 27.04 9.00
C ASP A 415 9.11 26.61 9.00
N PHE A 416 8.72 25.66 8.14
CA PHE A 416 7.35 25.14 8.09
C PHE A 416 7.01 24.41 9.40
N TRP A 417 7.95 23.64 9.93
CA TRP A 417 7.80 22.87 11.16
C TRP A 417 7.76 23.75 12.42
N GLN A 418 8.23 25.00 12.34
CA GLN A 418 8.18 25.95 13.46
C GLN A 418 6.86 26.76 13.49
N LYS A 419 6.19 26.90 12.35
CA LYS A 419 4.98 27.74 12.18
C LYS A 419 3.69 26.92 12.08
N GLN A 420 3.71 25.66 12.50
CA GLN A 420 2.62 24.72 12.25
C GLN A 420 1.27 25.22 12.79
N GLY A 421 0.23 25.12 11.95
CA GLY A 421 -1.14 25.49 12.27
C GLY A 421 -2.17 24.57 11.60
N PHE A 422 -1.78 23.33 11.30
CA PHE A 422 -2.65 22.31 10.71
C PHE A 422 -2.99 21.23 11.73
N ASP A 423 -4.22 20.74 11.65
CA ASP A 423 -4.78 19.67 12.47
C ASP A 423 -5.51 18.70 11.53
N PHE A 424 -4.76 17.75 10.96
CA PHE A 424 -5.36 16.70 10.13
C PHE A 424 -5.96 15.61 11.03
N SER A 425 -7.07 15.92 11.69
CA SER A 425 -7.71 15.00 12.63
C SER A 425 -8.16 13.69 11.98
N SER A 426 -8.28 12.63 12.78
CA SER A 426 -8.82 11.34 12.32
C SER A 426 -10.31 11.23 12.60
N PHE A 427 -11.07 10.75 11.61
CA PHE A 427 -12.52 10.61 11.69
C PHE A 427 -12.96 9.15 11.69
N ARG A 428 -14.09 8.87 12.34
CA ARG A 428 -14.82 7.59 12.22
C ARG A 428 -15.51 7.51 10.86
N PRO A 429 -15.69 6.31 10.30
CA PRO A 429 -16.50 6.16 9.10
C PRO A 429 -17.96 6.55 9.39
N LYS A 430 -18.67 7.00 8.36
CA LYS A 430 -20.13 7.18 8.43
C LYS A 430 -20.81 5.81 8.46
N ASN A 431 -22.04 5.75 9.00
CA ASN A 431 -22.84 4.54 9.00
C ASN A 431 -23.07 4.04 7.58
N TYR A 432 -22.66 2.80 7.30
CA TYR A 432 -22.83 2.18 5.99
C TYR A 432 -24.24 1.59 5.83
N VAL A 433 -24.90 1.91 4.71
CA VAL A 433 -26.20 1.37 4.32
C VAL A 433 -26.02 0.63 3.00
N GLU A 434 -26.25 -0.69 3.02
CA GLU A 434 -25.98 -1.58 1.86
C GLU A 434 -26.74 -1.24 0.59
N ALA A 435 -27.87 -0.54 0.70
CA ALA A 435 -28.61 -0.10 -0.49
C ALA A 435 -27.86 0.96 -1.31
N ASN A 436 -26.91 1.67 -0.70
CA ASN A 436 -26.16 2.76 -1.32
C ASN A 436 -24.68 2.39 -1.44
N PRO A 437 -24.01 2.79 -2.53
CA PRO A 437 -22.55 2.68 -2.61
C PRO A 437 -21.90 3.51 -1.49
N LEU A 438 -20.74 3.04 -1.02
CA LEU A 438 -19.90 3.79 -0.08
C LEU A 438 -19.56 5.16 -0.68
N PRO A 439 -19.64 6.26 0.09
CA PRO A 439 -19.26 7.58 -0.42
C PRO A 439 -17.75 7.61 -0.66
N HIS A 440 -17.30 8.27 -1.71
CA HIS A 440 -15.87 8.32 -2.07
C HIS A 440 -15.50 9.65 -2.71
N LEU A 441 -14.19 9.93 -2.76
CA LEU A 441 -13.65 11.04 -3.57
C LEU A 441 -12.60 10.45 -4.53
N GLY A 442 -12.80 10.62 -5.84
CA GLY A 442 -11.80 10.27 -6.87
C GLY A 442 -11.57 8.77 -7.15
N MET A 443 -12.36 7.85 -6.57
CA MET A 443 -12.25 6.42 -6.83
C MET A 443 -12.46 6.07 -8.31
N ASP A 444 -13.39 6.74 -8.98
CA ASP A 444 -13.65 6.60 -10.40
C ASP A 444 -12.46 7.01 -11.29
N LYS A 445 -11.71 8.05 -10.92
CA LYS A 445 -10.43 8.41 -11.57
C LYS A 445 -9.38 7.32 -11.40
N ILE A 446 -9.27 6.75 -10.19
CA ILE A 446 -8.37 5.62 -9.91
C ILE A 446 -8.72 4.43 -10.82
N MET A 447 -10.01 4.07 -10.88
CA MET A 447 -10.51 2.99 -11.72
C MET A 447 -10.21 3.22 -13.21
N GLN A 448 -10.44 4.46 -13.67
CA GLN A 448 -10.16 4.86 -15.05
C GLN A 448 -8.67 4.72 -15.40
N PHE A 449 -7.78 5.13 -14.50
CA PHE A 449 -6.34 4.95 -14.70
C PHE A 449 -5.94 3.47 -14.70
N LEU A 450 -6.38 2.70 -13.71
CA LEU A 450 -5.93 1.33 -13.50
C LEU A 450 -6.43 0.35 -14.58
N PHE A 451 -7.72 0.39 -14.93
CA PHE A 451 -8.32 -0.60 -15.85
C PHE A 451 -9.22 -0.03 -16.93
N GLY A 452 -9.43 1.30 -17.01
CA GLY A 452 -10.30 1.91 -18.01
C GLY A 452 -9.89 1.62 -19.47
N ASP A 453 -8.60 1.40 -19.74
CA ASP A 453 -8.08 0.99 -21.05
C ASP A 453 -8.48 -0.44 -21.45
N LYS A 454 -8.76 -1.31 -20.47
CA LYS A 454 -9.19 -2.69 -20.70
C LYS A 454 -10.69 -2.83 -20.96
N LEU A 455 -11.46 -1.76 -20.76
CA LEU A 455 -12.90 -1.69 -21.02
C LEU A 455 -13.25 -1.09 -22.39
N ARG A 456 -12.34 -1.20 -23.37
CA ARG A 456 -12.50 -0.64 -24.73
C ARG A 456 -13.13 -1.60 -25.73
#